data_AF-A0A660MC69-F1
#
_entry.id   AF-A0A660MC69-F1
#
_cell.length_a   1.000
_cell.length_b   1.000
_cell.length_c   1.000
_cell.angle_alpha   90.00
_cell.angle_beta   90.00
_cell.angle_gamma   90.00
#
_symmetry.space_group_name_H-M   'P 1'
#
loop_
_entity.id
_entity.type
_entity.pdbx_description
1 polymer ?
#
loop_
_entity_poly.entity_id
_entity_poly.type
_entity_poly.pdbx_seq_one_letter_code
_entity_poly.pdbx_strand_id
1 'polypeptide(L)'
;MTLKQSLTASLLAVLALSATGKTYPDLPVALADGGGALIGDTAYVGLGSAEDGFFALDLKTPQATWQALPPFPGGARSQPVVAALDGKLYVFGGLQKDAAGVLQLVNDAHVYDPAQKTWQKLPTRAPLGLVGAAAFTHGGRIYVVGGSNLSIFNGYFQDYSAAG
;
A
#
# COMPACT_ATOMS: atom_id res chain seq x y z
N MET A 1 -33.53 -73.53 3.09
CA MET A 1 -32.30 -73.17 2.34
C MET A 1 -32.30 -71.66 2.20
N THR A 2 -31.42 -71.00 2.95
CA THR A 2 -31.38 -69.57 3.26
C THR A 2 -30.66 -68.78 2.17
N LEU A 3 -31.30 -67.78 1.57
CA LEU A 3 -30.63 -66.84 0.65
C LEU A 3 -30.40 -65.50 1.37
N LYS A 4 -29.16 -65.28 1.80
CA LYS A 4 -28.68 -63.97 2.30
C LYS A 4 -28.41 -63.07 1.10
N GLN A 5 -29.13 -61.96 0.96
CA GLN A 5 -28.76 -60.90 0.04
C GLN A 5 -27.78 -59.96 0.74
N SER A 6 -26.53 -59.92 0.28
CA SER A 6 -25.52 -58.96 0.74
C SER A 6 -25.67 -57.66 -0.04
N LEU A 7 -25.97 -56.56 0.66
CA LEU A 7 -25.90 -55.21 0.10
C LEU A 7 -24.43 -54.75 0.14
N THR A 8 -23.77 -54.62 -1.01
CA THR A 8 -22.49 -53.92 -1.13
C THR A 8 -22.77 -52.41 -1.20
N ALA A 9 -22.36 -51.68 -0.17
CA ALA A 9 -22.32 -50.22 -0.19
C ALA A 9 -20.95 -49.78 -0.74
N SER A 10 -20.93 -49.21 -1.94
CA SER A 10 -19.73 -48.55 -2.48
C SER A 10 -19.57 -47.19 -1.80
N LEU A 11 -18.59 -47.09 -0.90
CA LEU A 11 -18.23 -45.82 -0.26
C LEU A 11 -17.46 -44.95 -1.27
N LEU A 12 -18.13 -43.95 -1.84
CA LEU A 12 -17.46 -42.93 -2.65
C LEU A 12 -16.79 -41.92 -1.71
N ALA A 13 -15.49 -42.08 -1.44
CA ALA A 13 -14.73 -41.11 -0.68
C ALA A 13 -14.41 -39.90 -1.58
N VAL A 14 -15.12 -38.79 -1.37
CA VAL A 14 -14.77 -37.50 -1.96
C VAL A 14 -13.57 -36.95 -1.18
N LEU A 15 -12.38 -37.00 -1.77
CA LEU A 15 -11.20 -36.30 -1.26
C LEU A 15 -11.39 -34.81 -1.50
N ALA A 16 -11.84 -34.08 -0.49
CA ALA A 16 -11.72 -32.63 -0.46
C ALA A 16 -10.25 -32.28 -0.22
N LEU A 17 -9.51 -31.95 -1.29
CA LEU A 17 -8.24 -31.24 -1.14
C LEU A 17 -8.58 -29.85 -0.62
N SER A 18 -8.31 -29.58 0.66
CA SER A 18 -8.20 -28.21 1.12
C SER A 18 -6.95 -27.62 0.47
N ALA A 19 -7.13 -26.57 -0.34
CA ALA A 19 -6.02 -25.71 -0.70
C ALA A 19 -5.53 -25.07 0.59
N THR A 20 -4.41 -25.55 1.13
CA THR A 20 -3.70 -24.88 2.21
C THR A 20 -3.09 -23.60 1.64
N GLY A 21 -3.91 -22.56 1.51
CA GLY A 21 -3.44 -21.23 1.13
C GLY A 21 -2.39 -20.78 2.13
N LYS A 22 -1.24 -20.30 1.64
CA LYS A 22 -0.22 -19.69 2.47
C LYS A 22 -0.85 -18.50 3.19
N THR A 23 -1.01 -18.59 4.51
CA THR A 23 -1.50 -17.50 5.34
C THR A 23 -0.32 -16.62 5.76
N TYR A 24 -0.48 -15.31 5.63
CA TYR A 24 0.48 -14.32 6.09
C TYR A 24 0.03 -13.77 7.45
N PRO A 25 0.95 -13.28 8.29
CA PRO A 25 0.57 -12.67 9.57
C PRO A 25 -0.30 -11.43 9.37
N ASP A 26 -1.19 -11.18 10.34
CA ASP A 26 -1.94 -9.93 10.42
C ASP A 26 -1.00 -8.72 10.51
N LEU A 27 -1.42 -7.60 9.95
CA LEU A 27 -0.68 -6.35 10.08
C LEU A 27 -0.61 -5.93 11.56
N PRO A 28 0.51 -5.34 12.02
CA PRO A 28 0.63 -4.87 13.40
C PRO A 28 -0.36 -3.77 13.76
N VAL A 29 -0.88 -3.06 12.75
CA VAL A 29 -1.86 -1.98 12.86
C VAL A 29 -2.87 -2.09 11.73
N ALA A 30 -4.08 -1.56 11.95
CA ALA A 30 -5.04 -1.39 10.87
C ALA A 30 -4.46 -0.46 9.79
N LEU A 31 -4.60 -0.84 8.52
CA LEU A 31 -4.10 -0.08 7.37
C LEU A 31 -5.22 0.17 6.37
N ALA A 32 -5.76 1.37 6.39
CA ALA A 32 -6.71 1.93 5.44
C ALA A 32 -6.12 3.20 4.83
N ASP A 33 -6.42 3.49 3.56
CA ASP A 33 -5.89 4.63 2.80
C ASP A 33 -4.36 4.74 2.76
N GLY A 34 -3.64 3.65 3.07
CA GLY A 34 -2.20 3.56 2.90
C GLY A 34 -1.81 3.18 1.48
N GLY A 35 -0.54 2.87 1.30
CA GLY A 35 -0.01 2.35 0.04
C GLY A 35 1.02 1.25 0.27
N GLY A 36 1.38 0.56 -0.80
CA GLY A 36 2.40 -0.47 -0.74
C GLY A 36 2.95 -0.85 -2.10
N ALA A 37 4.09 -1.53 -2.09
CA ALA A 37 4.71 -2.09 -3.28
C ALA A 37 5.53 -3.33 -2.92
N LEU A 38 5.87 -4.12 -3.95
CA LEU A 38 6.79 -5.26 -3.82
C LEU A 38 8.18 -4.85 -4.29
N ILE A 39 9.20 -5.16 -3.48
CA ILE A 39 10.60 -5.15 -3.91
C ILE A 39 11.10 -6.59 -3.82
N GLY A 40 11.31 -7.22 -4.98
CA GLY A 40 11.54 -8.67 -5.02
C GLY A 40 10.38 -9.42 -4.36
N ASP A 41 10.68 -10.21 -3.33
CA ASP A 41 9.70 -10.97 -2.56
C ASP A 41 9.33 -10.31 -1.23
N THR A 42 9.69 -9.05 -1.02
CA THR A 42 9.35 -8.31 0.19
C THR A 42 8.22 -7.34 -0.08
N ALA A 43 7.10 -7.50 0.62
CA ALA A 43 6.00 -6.55 0.61
C ALA A 43 6.31 -5.39 1.55
N TYR A 44 6.14 -4.17 1.08
CA TYR A 44 6.22 -2.94 1.87
C TYR A 44 4.85 -2.29 1.88
N VAL A 45 4.33 -1.99 3.06
CA VAL A 45 3.03 -1.31 3.24
C VAL A 45 3.13 -0.27 4.33
N GLY A 46 2.44 0.86 4.20
CA GLY A 46 2.47 1.90 5.21
C GLY A 46 1.57 3.08 4.89
N LEU A 47 1.66 4.09 5.75
CA LEU A 47 0.84 5.31 5.72
C LEU A 47 -0.66 5.01 5.90
N GLY A 48 -1.50 5.98 5.57
CA GLY A 48 -2.93 5.92 5.82
C GLY A 48 -3.22 5.94 7.33
N SER A 49 -4.02 4.98 7.81
CA SER A 49 -4.26 4.80 9.24
C SER A 49 -3.05 4.30 10.03
N ALA A 50 -1.94 3.96 9.36
CA ALA A 50 -0.65 3.74 10.01
C ALA A 50 0.16 5.03 10.23
N GLU A 51 -0.43 6.20 9.96
CA GLU A 51 0.18 7.53 10.08
C GLU A 51 1.47 7.67 9.25
N ASP A 52 2.63 7.76 9.89
CA ASP A 52 3.96 7.79 9.26
C ASP A 52 4.65 6.40 9.27
N GLY A 53 3.98 5.37 9.76
CA GLY A 53 4.49 4.02 9.86
C GLY A 53 4.60 3.30 8.51
N PHE A 54 5.65 2.48 8.37
CA PHE A 54 5.82 1.52 7.28
C PHE A 54 6.28 0.17 7.84
N PHE A 55 5.88 -0.90 7.16
CA PHE A 55 6.16 -2.28 7.51
C PHE A 55 6.63 -3.07 6.30
N ALA A 56 7.55 -4.00 6.51
CA ALA A 56 8.01 -4.95 5.52
C ALA A 56 7.72 -6.40 5.93
N LEU A 57 7.36 -7.24 4.98
CA LEU A 57 7.19 -8.68 5.16
C LEU A 57 7.92 -9.42 4.05
N ASP A 58 8.85 -10.29 4.43
CA ASP A 58 9.45 -11.24 3.49
C ASP A 58 8.44 -12.36 3.18
N LEU A 59 7.96 -12.39 1.94
CA LEU A 59 6.98 -13.36 1.48
C LEU A 59 7.59 -14.73 1.19
N LYS A 60 8.93 -14.87 1.12
CA LYS A 60 9.58 -16.18 0.92
C LYS A 60 9.72 -16.95 2.23
N THR A 61 10.09 -16.27 3.31
CA THR A 61 10.31 -16.90 4.62
C THR A 61 8.99 -17.40 5.23
N PRO A 62 8.84 -18.72 5.48
CA PRO A 62 7.68 -19.25 6.18
C PRO A 62 7.56 -18.61 7.56
N GLN A 63 6.34 -18.22 7.96
CA GLN A 63 6.06 -17.62 9.27
C GLN A 63 6.85 -16.32 9.55
N ALA A 64 7.29 -15.61 8.50
CA ALA A 64 7.85 -14.29 8.64
C ALA A 64 6.89 -13.35 9.38
N THR A 65 7.44 -12.38 10.10
CA THR A 65 6.68 -11.34 10.81
C THR A 65 6.94 -9.98 10.19
N TRP A 66 5.94 -9.10 10.27
CA TRP A 66 6.07 -7.71 9.83
C TRP A 66 7.18 -7.00 10.62
N GLN A 67 8.11 -6.40 9.90
CA GLN A 67 9.19 -5.59 10.44
C GLN A 67 8.85 -4.11 10.28
N ALA A 68 8.87 -3.35 11.37
CA ALA A 68 8.72 -1.90 11.29
C ALA A 68 9.95 -1.26 10.62
N LEU A 69 9.69 -0.29 9.74
CA LEU A 69 10.71 0.53 9.12
C LEU A 69 10.93 1.83 9.92
N PRO A 70 12.01 2.58 9.64
CA PRO A 70 12.08 3.98 10.06
C PRO A 70 10.82 4.75 9.61
N PRO A 71 10.28 5.63 10.46
CA PRO A 71 9.08 6.38 10.14
C PRO A 71 9.30 7.25 8.91
N PHE A 72 8.24 7.43 8.15
CA PHE A 72 8.23 8.24 6.96
C PHE A 72 8.39 9.73 7.32
N PRO A 73 9.45 10.42 6.86
CA PRO A 73 9.78 11.77 7.33
C PRO A 73 8.88 12.85 6.75
N GLY A 74 8.05 12.53 5.75
CA GLY A 74 7.15 13.47 5.09
C GLY A 74 5.82 13.70 5.82
N GLY A 75 5.67 13.19 7.05
CA GLY A 75 4.46 13.26 7.86
C GLY A 75 3.38 12.26 7.44
N ALA A 76 2.36 12.07 8.29
CA ALA A 76 1.25 11.16 8.01
C ALA A 76 0.54 11.51 6.68
N ARG A 77 0.21 10.50 5.88
CA ARG A 77 -0.45 10.67 4.58
C ARG A 77 -1.59 9.71 4.35
N SER A 78 -2.68 10.19 3.74
CA SER A 78 -3.73 9.33 3.19
C SER A 78 -3.67 9.31 1.66
N GLN A 79 -3.98 8.15 1.09
CA GLN A 79 -3.98 7.87 -0.35
C GLN A 79 -2.69 8.29 -1.09
N PRO A 80 -1.49 7.98 -0.53
CA PRO A 80 -0.24 8.24 -1.22
C PRO A 80 -0.12 7.30 -2.43
N VAL A 81 0.70 7.69 -3.40
CA VAL A 81 1.14 6.77 -4.45
C VAL A 81 2.43 6.10 -4.00
N VAL A 82 2.45 4.77 -4.00
CA VAL A 82 3.64 3.98 -3.62
C VAL A 82 4.05 3.09 -4.79
N ALA A 83 5.34 3.09 -5.13
CA ALA A 83 5.89 2.29 -6.22
C ALA A 83 7.28 1.76 -5.88
N ALA A 84 7.69 0.68 -6.54
CA ALA A 84 9.03 0.12 -6.41
C ALA A 84 9.79 0.24 -7.74
N LEU A 85 11.02 0.74 -7.68
CA LEU A 85 11.93 0.81 -8.83
C LEU A 85 13.38 0.61 -8.36
N ASP A 86 14.16 -0.18 -9.09
CA ASP A 86 15.59 -0.41 -8.84
C ASP A 86 15.93 -0.77 -7.38
N GLY A 87 15.10 -1.62 -6.76
CA GLY A 87 15.31 -2.08 -5.39
C GLY A 87 14.94 -1.06 -4.30
N LYS A 88 14.32 0.07 -4.67
CA LYS A 88 13.92 1.14 -3.74
C LYS A 88 12.41 1.37 -3.77
N LEU A 89 11.89 1.86 -2.65
CA LEU A 89 10.49 2.21 -2.48
C LEU A 89 10.32 3.71 -2.65
N TYR A 90 9.38 4.14 -3.48
CA TYR A 90 9.08 5.54 -3.72
C TYR A 90 7.68 5.86 -3.22
N VAL A 91 7.54 6.99 -2.55
CA VAL A 91 6.28 7.54 -2.07
C VAL A 91 6.08 8.92 -2.71
N PHE A 92 4.95 9.12 -3.37
CA PHE A 92 4.60 10.38 -4.02
C PHE A 92 3.26 10.92 -3.51
N GLY A 93 3.24 12.22 -3.23
CA GLY A 93 2.03 12.95 -2.88
C GLY A 93 1.23 12.33 -1.74
N GLY A 94 -0.10 12.39 -1.82
CA GLY A 94 -1.02 12.06 -0.74
C GLY A 94 -1.72 13.29 -0.15
N LEU A 95 -2.68 13.03 0.73
CA LEU A 95 -3.33 14.03 1.57
C LEU A 95 -2.59 14.13 2.90
N GLN A 96 -2.32 15.35 3.35
CA GLN A 96 -1.67 15.63 4.63
C GLN A 96 -2.34 16.83 5.28
N LYS A 97 -2.40 16.86 6.62
CA LYS A 97 -2.80 18.06 7.35
C LYS A 97 -1.62 19.02 7.49
N ASP A 98 -1.84 20.30 7.22
CA ASP A 98 -0.86 21.35 7.53
C ASP A 98 -0.75 21.62 9.04
N ALA A 99 0.10 22.59 9.42
CA ALA A 99 0.28 22.98 10.82
C ALA A 99 -0.99 23.54 11.48
N ALA A 100 -1.96 24.02 10.70
CA ALA A 100 -3.27 24.48 11.16
C ALA A 100 -4.32 23.35 11.19
N GLY A 101 -3.96 22.13 10.80
CA GLY A 101 -4.85 20.97 10.75
C GLY A 101 -5.70 20.90 9.48
N VAL A 102 -5.48 21.77 8.49
CA VAL A 102 -6.22 21.82 7.23
C VAL A 102 -5.70 20.73 6.30
N LEU A 103 -6.62 19.93 5.76
CA LEU A 103 -6.29 18.87 4.82
C LEU A 103 -5.89 19.47 3.46
N GLN A 104 -4.70 19.13 2.98
CA GLN A 104 -4.16 19.59 1.70
C GLN A 104 -3.55 18.43 0.92
N LEU A 105 -3.48 18.59 -0.40
CA LEU A 105 -2.69 17.71 -1.24
C LEU A 105 -1.24 18.15 -1.22
N VAL A 106 -0.34 17.17 -1.12
CA VAL A 106 1.09 17.37 -1.33
C VAL A 106 1.54 16.71 -2.63
N ASN A 107 2.62 17.20 -3.20
CA ASN A 107 3.18 16.74 -4.48
C ASN A 107 4.68 16.46 -4.42
N ASP A 108 5.24 16.36 -3.21
CA ASP A 108 6.63 15.96 -3.03
C ASP A 108 6.81 14.44 -3.18
N ALA A 109 8.07 14.03 -3.24
CA ALA A 109 8.46 12.64 -3.41
C ALA A 109 9.55 12.26 -2.41
N HIS A 110 9.48 11.03 -1.92
CA HIS A 110 10.49 10.44 -1.04
C HIS A 110 10.87 9.05 -1.56
N VAL A 111 12.09 8.65 -1.27
CA VAL A 111 12.60 7.31 -1.56
C VAL A 111 13.10 6.67 -0.27
N TYR A 112 12.76 5.40 -0.07
CA TYR A 112 13.36 4.55 0.95
C TYR A 112 14.33 3.59 0.28
N ASP A 113 15.54 3.52 0.83
CA ASP A 113 16.55 2.56 0.46
C ASP A 113 16.60 1.43 1.51
N PRO A 114 16.11 0.22 1.18
CA PRO A 114 16.18 -0.92 2.11
C PRO A 114 17.60 -1.33 2.51
N ALA A 115 18.60 -1.08 1.67
CA ALA A 115 19.99 -1.43 1.96
C ALA A 115 20.59 -0.50 3.01
N GLN A 116 20.22 0.79 2.97
CA GLN A 116 20.68 1.79 3.93
C GLN A 116 19.72 1.96 5.11
N LYS A 117 18.49 1.47 5.00
CA LYS A 117 17.38 1.68 5.94
C LYS A 117 17.15 3.17 6.20
N THR A 118 17.14 3.96 5.14
CA THR A 118 16.97 5.41 5.23
C THR A 118 15.92 5.90 4.25
N TRP A 119 15.18 6.92 4.67
CA TRP A 119 14.35 7.73 3.81
C TRP A 119 15.13 8.95 3.34
N GLN A 120 14.89 9.36 2.09
CA GLN A 120 15.40 10.60 1.53
C GLN A 120 14.26 11.35 0.83
N LYS A 121 14.10 12.64 1.15
CA LYS A 121 13.25 13.53 0.35
C LYS A 121 13.94 13.84 -0.97
N LEU A 122 13.26 13.61 -2.07
CA LEU A 122 13.79 13.91 -3.39
C LEU A 122 13.64 15.41 -3.67
N PRO A 123 14.63 16.06 -4.32
CA PRO A 123 14.57 17.47 -4.69
C PRO A 123 13.69 17.70 -5.92
N THR A 124 12.48 17.15 -5.92
CA THR A 124 11.51 17.23 -7.02
C THR A 124 10.09 17.32 -6.48
N ARG A 125 9.17 17.76 -7.32
CA ARG A 125 7.73 17.77 -7.05
C ARG A 125 6.97 17.41 -8.31
N ALA A 126 5.90 16.66 -8.16
CA ALA A 126 4.97 16.40 -9.25
C ALA A 126 4.26 17.71 -9.65
N PRO A 127 3.99 17.94 -10.94
CA PRO A 127 3.24 19.11 -11.39
C PRO A 127 1.76 19.05 -10.98
N LEU A 128 1.29 17.88 -10.52
CA LEU A 128 -0.09 17.59 -10.11
C LEU A 128 -0.10 16.99 -8.70
N GLY A 129 -1.25 17.10 -8.03
CA GLY A 129 -1.49 16.46 -6.75
C GLY A 129 -1.72 14.96 -6.97
N LEU A 130 -0.98 14.13 -6.25
CA LEU A 130 -1.00 12.68 -6.46
C LEU A 130 -1.78 12.03 -5.31
N VAL A 131 -3.10 12.12 -5.37
CA VAL A 131 -4.03 11.51 -4.41
C VAL A 131 -4.96 10.56 -5.14
N GLY A 132 -5.05 9.32 -4.67
CA GLY A 132 -5.85 8.28 -5.31
C GLY A 132 -5.36 7.90 -6.72
N ALA A 133 -4.14 8.29 -7.08
CA ALA A 133 -3.51 7.90 -8.34
C ALA A 133 -2.92 6.50 -8.25
N ALA A 134 -2.77 5.85 -9.41
CA ALA A 134 -2.11 4.56 -9.53
C ALA A 134 -0.69 4.75 -10.09
N ALA A 135 0.22 3.85 -9.73
CA ALA A 135 1.56 3.80 -10.33
C ALA A 135 1.92 2.41 -10.84
N PHE A 136 2.75 2.39 -11.88
CA PHE A 136 3.37 1.18 -12.40
C PHE A 136 4.79 1.50 -12.91
N THR A 137 5.62 0.47 -13.04
CA THR A 137 6.97 0.62 -13.57
C THR A 137 7.12 0.00 -14.95
N HIS A 138 7.83 0.70 -15.83
CA HIS A 138 8.15 0.23 -17.17
C HIS A 138 9.43 0.90 -17.66
N GLY A 139 10.36 0.13 -18.25
CA GLY A 139 11.58 0.68 -18.85
C GLY A 139 12.43 1.55 -17.91
N GLY A 140 12.58 1.16 -16.64
CA GLY A 140 13.39 1.91 -15.67
C GLY A 140 12.75 3.22 -15.18
N ARG A 141 11.43 3.37 -15.33
CA ARG A 141 10.68 4.56 -14.91
C ARG A 141 9.43 4.19 -14.13
N ILE A 142 9.02 5.07 -13.23
CA ILE A 142 7.71 5.03 -12.57
C ILE A 142 6.77 5.94 -13.35
N TYR A 143 5.65 5.38 -13.77
CA TYR A 143 4.53 6.09 -14.37
C TYR A 143 3.44 6.23 -13.34
N VAL A 144 2.92 7.45 -13.18
CA VAL A 144 1.80 7.75 -12.27
C VAL A 144 0.63 8.24 -13.14
N VAL A 145 -0.54 7.64 -12.96
CA VAL A 145 -1.73 7.92 -13.79
C VAL A 145 -2.93 8.17 -12.89
N GLY A 146 -3.74 9.17 -13.28
CA GLY A 146 -4.94 9.59 -12.56
C GLY A 146 -4.63 10.49 -11.37
N GLY A 147 -5.55 10.48 -10.41
CA GLY A 147 -5.51 11.30 -9.20
C GLY A 147 -6.23 12.63 -9.30
N SER A 148 -6.38 13.28 -8.15
CA SER A 148 -7.13 14.54 -8.02
C SER A 148 -6.34 15.76 -8.51
N ASN A 149 -7.03 16.70 -9.15
CA ASN A 149 -6.44 17.98 -9.54
C ASN A 149 -6.15 18.83 -8.28
N LEU A 150 -4.87 19.10 -8.02
CA LEU A 150 -4.38 19.88 -6.87
C LEU A 150 -5.00 21.27 -6.78
N SER A 151 -5.07 21.99 -7.90
CA SER A 151 -5.58 23.36 -7.94
C SER A 151 -7.08 23.40 -7.66
N ILE A 152 -7.84 22.44 -8.20
CA ILE A 152 -9.27 22.34 -7.96
C ILE A 152 -9.54 21.91 -6.51
N PHE A 153 -8.80 20.92 -5.98
CA PHE A 153 -9.03 20.44 -4.62
C PHE A 153 -8.69 21.51 -3.57
N ASN A 154 -7.53 22.16 -3.68
CA ASN A 154 -7.12 23.18 -2.71
C ASN A 154 -7.90 24.50 -2.88
N GLY A 155 -8.46 24.76 -4.07
CA GLY A 155 -9.27 25.94 -4.37
C GLY A 155 -10.77 25.78 -4.09
N TYR A 156 -11.25 24.56 -3.84
CA TYR A 156 -12.66 24.29 -3.57
C TYR A 156 -13.11 25.05 -2.30
N PHE A 157 -14.16 25.87 -2.42
CA PHE A 157 -14.69 26.80 -1.41
C PHE A 157 -13.92 28.10 -1.09
N GLN A 158 -12.77 28.39 -1.71
CA GLN A 158 -12.18 29.73 -1.56
C GLN A 158 -13.00 30.82 -2.29
N ASP A 159 -13.76 30.44 -3.32
CA ASP A 159 -14.61 31.37 -4.08
C ASP A 159 -15.94 31.71 -3.37
N TYR A 160 -16.34 30.96 -2.34
CA TYR A 160 -17.60 31.21 -1.63
C TYR A 160 -17.54 32.41 -0.68
N SER A 161 -16.34 32.83 -0.23
CA SER A 161 -16.18 34.05 0.58
C SER A 161 -16.23 35.35 -0.23
N ALA A 162 -16.28 35.27 -1.57
CA ALA A 162 -16.44 36.42 -2.44
C ALA A 162 -17.90 36.64 -2.90
N ALA A 163 -18.84 35.78 -2.46
CA ALA A 163 -20.24 35.80 -2.89
C ALA A 163 -21.25 36.14 -1.78
N GLY A 164 -20.78 36.68 -0.64
CA GLY A 164 -21.65 37.14 0.46
C GLY A 164 -20.98 38.16 1.36
#